data_AF-A0A929ZJW2-F1
#
_entry.id   AF-A0A929ZJW2-F1
#
_cell.length_a   1.000
_cell.length_b   1.000
_cell.length_c   1.000
_cell.angle_alpha   90.00
_cell.angle_beta   90.00
_cell.angle_gamma   90.00
#
_symmetry.space_group_name_H-M   'P 1'
#
loop_
_entity.id
_entity.type
_entity.pdbx_description
1 polymer ?
#
loop_
_entity_poly.entity_id
_entity_poly.type
_entity_poly.pdbx_seq_one_letter_code
_entity_poly.pdbx_strand_id
1 'polypeptide(L)'
;MLDIKAVLFDCDGLMFETELISQQIWKDEARKLGLTLPEDFFINITGSGGEELNRYLSSIPSGMDLYKVMKKKRFDISFWSSIQKDCLNKKGLISLFQWLK
;
A
#
# COMPACT_ATOMS: atom_id res chain seq x y z
N MET A 1 5.25 -23.81 -28.15
CA MET A 1 5.60 -22.57 -27.41
C MET A 1 4.38 -21.66 -27.48
N LEU A 2 3.96 -21.07 -26.37
CA LEU A 2 2.83 -20.12 -26.37
C LEU A 2 3.26 -18.83 -27.07
N ASP A 3 2.44 -18.37 -28.02
CA ASP A 3 2.65 -17.12 -28.75
C ASP A 3 1.91 -15.99 -28.00
N ILE A 4 2.63 -15.29 -27.11
CA ILE A 4 2.06 -14.23 -26.29
C ILE A 4 1.95 -12.94 -27.13
N LYS A 5 0.71 -12.47 -27.34
CA LYS A 5 0.41 -11.26 -28.12
C LYS A 5 0.30 -9.99 -27.29
N ALA A 6 0.07 -10.12 -25.99
CA ALA A 6 -0.11 -9.01 -25.08
C ALA A 6 0.23 -9.42 -23.65
N VAL A 7 0.54 -8.42 -22.83
CA VAL A 7 0.79 -8.55 -21.39
C VAL A 7 -0.06 -7.53 -20.65
N LEU A 8 -0.72 -7.97 -19.58
CA LEU A 8 -1.46 -7.13 -18.65
C LEU A 8 -0.66 -7.04 -17.36
N PHE A 9 -0.32 -5.84 -16.94
CA PHE A 9 0.44 -5.60 -15.71
C PHE A 9 -0.48 -5.14 -14.59
N ASP A 10 -0.34 -5.76 -13.43
CA ASP A 10 -0.80 -5.19 -12.18
C ASP A 10 0.09 -4.01 -11.77
N CYS A 11 -0.47 -3.04 -11.06
CA CYS A 11 0.24 -1.82 -10.68
C CYS A 11 0.91 -1.96 -9.31
N ASP A 12 0.10 -2.17 -8.28
CA ASP A 12 0.54 -2.18 -6.89
C ASP A 12 1.35 -3.45 -6.59
N GLY A 13 2.54 -3.32 -6.04
CA GLY A 13 3.38 -4.47 -5.69
C GLY A 13 4.02 -5.20 -6.88
N LEU A 14 3.65 -4.87 -8.13
CA LEU A 14 4.31 -5.35 -9.35
C LEU A 14 5.07 -4.25 -10.09
N MET A 15 4.38 -3.20 -10.55
CA MET A 15 5.03 -2.06 -11.22
C MET A 15 5.59 -1.06 -10.21
N PHE A 16 4.88 -0.84 -9.11
CA PHE A 16 5.20 0.20 -8.14
C PHE A 16 5.30 -0.37 -6.72
N GLU A 17 6.32 0.05 -5.96
CA GLU A 17 6.50 -0.28 -4.53
C GLU A 17 5.56 0.54 -3.63
N THR A 18 4.26 0.52 -3.90
CA THR A 18 3.25 1.31 -3.16
C THR A 18 3.08 0.88 -1.70
N GLU A 19 3.46 -0.34 -1.37
CA GLU A 19 3.49 -0.86 0.00
C GLU A 19 4.41 -0.06 0.92
N LEU A 20 5.55 0.43 0.41
CA LEU A 20 6.48 1.24 1.21
C LEU A 20 5.79 2.48 1.78
N ILE A 21 5.08 3.21 0.93
CA ILE A 21 4.34 4.41 1.32
C ILE A 21 3.16 4.04 2.22
N SER A 22 2.39 3.02 1.85
CA SER A 22 1.24 2.57 2.65
C SER A 22 1.66 2.22 4.08
N GLN A 23 2.69 1.38 4.25
CA GLN A 23 3.20 0.97 5.55
C GLN A 23 3.78 2.14 6.35
N GLN A 24 4.48 3.06 5.68
CA GLN A 24 5.02 4.25 6.32
C GLN A 24 3.89 5.12 6.90
N ILE A 25 2.82 5.36 6.14
CA ILE A 25 1.66 6.12 6.63
C ILE A 25 1.03 5.44 7.85
N TRP A 26 0.81 4.11 7.80
CA TRP A 26 0.27 3.36 8.94
C TRP A 26 1.13 3.54 10.20
N LYS A 27 2.47 3.43 10.07
CA LYS A 27 3.42 3.61 11.17
C LYS A 27 3.40 5.03 11.72
N ASP A 28 3.35 6.04 10.85
CA ASP A 28 3.38 7.44 11.26
C ASP A 28 2.10 7.86 11.96
N GLU A 29 0.94 7.44 11.47
CA GLU A 29 -0.34 7.75 12.09
C GLU A 29 -0.55 6.94 13.39
N ALA A 30 -0.08 5.69 13.46
CA ALA A 30 -0.07 4.93 14.70
C ALA A 30 0.75 5.67 15.78
N ARG A 31 1.96 6.13 15.43
CA ARG A 31 2.83 6.87 16.35
C ARG A 31 2.18 8.16 16.87
N LYS A 32 1.48 8.91 16.00
CA LYS A 32 0.75 10.13 16.40
C LYS A 32 -0.37 9.86 17.40
N LEU A 33 -0.95 8.67 17.34
CA LEU A 33 -1.98 8.20 18.27
C LEU A 33 -1.39 7.52 19.52
N GLY A 34 -0.06 7.45 19.66
CA GLY A 34 0.59 6.73 20.76
C GLY A 34 0.46 5.20 20.65
N LEU A 35 0.13 4.68 19.46
CA LEU A 35 -0.05 3.26 19.19
C LEU A 35 1.26 2.63 18.70
N THR A 36 1.61 1.48 19.28
CA THR A 36 2.61 0.58 18.71
C THR A 36 1.89 -0.50 17.91
N LEU A 37 2.21 -0.62 16.62
CA LEU A 37 1.63 -1.66 15.76
C LEU A 37 2.18 -3.04 16.13
N PRO A 38 1.35 -4.09 16.18
CA PRO A 38 1.81 -5.47 16.28
C PRO A 38 2.81 -5.84 15.18
N GLU A 39 3.73 -6.77 15.45
CA GLU A 39 4.72 -7.23 14.48
C GLU A 39 4.08 -7.87 13.25
N ASP A 40 2.95 -8.56 13.45
CA ASP A 40 2.16 -9.23 12.42
C ASP A 40 1.14 -8.29 11.73
N PHE A 41 1.14 -6.99 12.05
CA PHE A 41 0.12 -6.06 11.59
C PHE A 41 -0.04 -6.05 10.08
N PHE A 42 1.05 -5.87 9.35
CA PHE A 42 1.01 -5.83 7.88
C PHE A 42 0.68 -7.18 7.26
N ILE A 43 1.04 -8.29 7.92
CA ILE A 43 0.67 -9.63 7.47
C ILE A 43 -0.85 -9.79 7.53
N ASN A 44 -1.48 -9.37 8.63
CA ASN A 44 -2.92 -9.54 8.84
C ASN A 44 -3.78 -8.60 8.00
N ILE A 45 -3.27 -7.41 7.64
CA ILE A 45 -4.07 -6.45 6.85
C ILE A 45 -3.86 -6.59 5.33
N THR A 46 -2.75 -7.16 4.87
CA THR A 46 -2.45 -7.27 3.43
C THR A 46 -3.35 -8.31 2.77
N GLY A 47 -4.03 -7.91 1.69
CA GLY A 47 -5.03 -8.75 1.01
C GLY A 47 -6.35 -8.92 1.77
N SER A 48 -6.45 -8.42 3.01
CA SER A 48 -7.69 -8.45 3.79
C SER A 48 -8.66 -7.34 3.37
N GLY A 49 -9.95 -7.55 3.63
CA GLY A 49 -10.98 -6.57 3.36
C GLY A 49 -12.26 -6.79 4.17
N GLY A 50 -13.17 -5.83 4.11
CA GLY A 50 -14.50 -5.96 4.70
C GLY A 50 -14.48 -6.30 6.20
N GLU A 51 -15.18 -7.37 6.56
CA GLU A 51 -15.36 -7.80 7.95
C GLU A 51 -14.09 -8.34 8.61
N GLU A 52 -13.22 -9.01 7.85
CA GLU A 52 -11.98 -9.57 8.39
C GLU A 52 -11.05 -8.47 8.90
N LEU A 53 -10.81 -7.47 8.05
CA LEU A 53 -10.03 -6.28 8.40
C LEU A 53 -10.63 -5.55 9.61
N ASN A 54 -11.96 -5.37 9.62
CA ASN A 54 -12.63 -4.70 10.73
C ASN A 54 -12.50 -5.47 12.05
N ARG A 55 -12.61 -6.81 12.02
CA ARG A 55 -12.41 -7.65 13.22
C ARG A 55 -10.99 -7.53 13.74
N TYR A 56 -9.99 -7.64 12.86
CA TYR A 56 -8.59 -7.50 13.26
C TYR A 56 -8.31 -6.12 13.88
N LEU A 57 -8.71 -5.04 13.22
CA LEU A 57 -8.48 -3.68 13.71
C LEU A 57 -9.25 -3.37 14.99
N SER A 58 -10.41 -3.98 15.21
CA SER A 58 -11.17 -3.85 16.46
C SER A 58 -10.51 -4.57 17.64
N SER A 59 -9.64 -5.56 17.37
CA SER A 59 -8.87 -6.24 18.41
C SER A 59 -7.67 -5.43 18.91
N ILE A 60 -7.26 -4.40 18.15
CA ILE A 60 -6.12 -3.55 18.48
C ILE A 60 -6.64 -2.28 19.17
N PRO A 61 -6.07 -1.87 20.32
CA PRO A 61 -6.39 -0.59 20.94
C PRO A 61 -6.30 0.55 19.93
N SER A 62 -7.34 1.38 19.80
CA SER A 62 -7.41 2.49 18.83
C SER A 62 -7.23 2.09 17.34
N GLY A 63 -7.23 0.80 17.00
CA GLY A 63 -7.03 0.33 15.62
C GLY A 63 -8.11 0.83 14.66
N MET A 64 -9.36 0.93 15.13
CA MET A 64 -10.46 1.50 14.36
C MET A 64 -10.33 3.02 14.15
N ASP A 65 -9.73 3.75 15.09
CA ASP A 65 -9.49 5.19 14.91
C ASP A 65 -8.34 5.43 13.94
N LEU A 66 -7.27 4.63 14.04
CA LEU A 66 -6.20 4.62 13.05
C LEU A 66 -6.75 4.33 11.64
N TYR A 67 -7.65 3.36 11.50
CA TYR A 67 -8.27 3.04 10.21
C TYR A 67 -9.06 4.20 9.60
N LYS A 68 -9.78 4.99 10.43
CA LYS A 68 -10.48 6.19 9.96
C LYS A 68 -9.50 7.22 9.41
N VAL A 69 -8.34 7.41 10.05
CA VAL A 69 -7.28 8.31 9.56
C VAL A 69 -6.73 7.80 8.24
N MET A 70 -6.43 6.51 8.15
CA MET A 70 -5.91 5.87 6.93
C MET A 70 -6.87 6.00 5.75
N LYS A 71 -8.19 5.80 5.97
CA LYS A 71 -9.21 6.02 4.93
C LYS A 71 -9.18 7.43 4.38
N LYS A 72 -9.02 8.45 5.24
CA LYS A 72 -8.92 9.85 4.78
C LYS A 72 -7.66 10.09 3.96
N LYS A 73 -6.51 9.61 4.45
CA LYS A 73 -5.22 9.77 3.74
C LYS A 73 -5.15 9.04 2.40
N ARG A 74 -5.80 7.89 2.28
CA ARG A 74 -5.86 7.14 1.01
C ARG A 74 -6.37 8.01 -0.14
N PHE A 75 -7.31 8.91 0.13
CA PHE A 75 -7.92 9.80 -0.87
C PHE A 75 -7.36 11.24 -0.82
N ASP A 76 -6.26 11.48 -0.10
CA ASP A 76 -5.63 12.79 -0.01
C ASP A 76 -4.75 13.06 -1.23
N ILE A 77 -5.32 13.74 -2.23
CA ILE A 77 -4.62 14.09 -3.47
C ILE A 77 -3.39 14.97 -3.20
N SER A 78 -3.45 15.86 -2.20
CA SER A 78 -2.34 16.76 -1.89
C SER A 78 -1.13 15.97 -1.37
N PHE A 79 -1.39 14.96 -0.53
CA PHE A 79 -0.36 14.04 -0.06
C PHE A 79 0.25 13.26 -1.24
N TRP A 80 -0.55 12.60 -2.08
CA TRP A 80 -0.02 11.82 -3.20
C TRP A 80 0.72 12.67 -4.24
N SER A 81 0.28 13.91 -4.45
CA SER A 81 0.95 14.86 -5.36
C SER A 81 2.27 15.39 -4.82
N SER A 82 2.49 15.30 -3.50
CA SER A 82 3.75 15.72 -2.87
C SER A 82 4.87 14.69 -3.00
N ILE A 83 4.54 13.45 -3.37
CA ILE A 83 5.51 12.38 -3.52
C ILE A 83 6.32 12.61 -4.80
N GLN A 84 7.64 12.45 -4.70
CA GLN A 84 8.53 12.59 -5.84
C GLN A 84 8.11 11.65 -6.98
N LYS A 85 8.00 12.19 -8.19
CA LYS A 85 7.66 11.40 -9.37
C LYS A 85 8.65 10.24 -9.57
N ASP A 86 8.12 9.10 -10.02
CA ASP A 86 8.86 7.88 -10.37
C ASP A 86 9.62 7.20 -9.22
N CYS A 87 9.49 7.69 -7.98
CA CYS A 87 10.25 7.17 -6.84
C CYS A 87 9.81 5.77 -6.37
N LEU A 88 8.70 5.25 -6.89
CA LEU A 88 8.16 3.93 -6.55
C LEU A 88 8.36 2.90 -7.67
N ASN A 89 8.97 3.26 -8.80
CA ASN A 89 9.17 2.32 -9.90
C ASN A 89 9.97 1.10 -9.43
N LYS A 90 9.44 -0.11 -9.66
CA LYS A 90 10.20 -1.34 -9.45
C LYS A 90 11.40 -1.40 -10.38
N LYS A 91 12.47 -2.00 -9.89
CA LYS A 91 13.68 -2.24 -10.69
C LYS A 91 13.31 -3.03 -11.95
N GLY A 92 13.73 -2.50 -13.10
CA GLY A 92 13.50 -3.14 -14.40
C GLY A 92 12.17 -2.76 -15.07
N LEU A 93 11.26 -2.03 -14.40
CA LEU A 93 9.98 -1.63 -15.00
C LEU A 93 10.17 -0.87 -16.31
N ILE A 94 11.01 0.17 -16.30
CA ILE A 94 11.26 1.02 -17.46
C ILE A 94 11.92 0.20 -18.59
N SER A 95 12.90 -0.63 -18.25
CA SER A 95 13.58 -1.49 -19.22
C SER A 95 12.65 -2.52 -19.87
N LEU A 96 11.75 -3.11 -19.07
CA LEU A 96 10.73 -4.04 -19.57
C LEU A 96 9.78 -3.33 -20.54
N PHE A 97 9.32 -2.14 -20.20
CA PHE A 97 8.41 -1.38 -21.06
C PHE A 97 9.10 -0.86 -22.34
N GLN A 98 10.40 -0.58 -22.28
CA GLN A 98 11.19 -0.28 -23.47
C GLN A 98 11.36 -1.51 -24.37
N TRP A 99 11.47 -2.71 -23.81
CA TRP A 99 11.61 -3.96 -24.56
C TRP A 99 10.30 -4.43 -25.22
N LEU A 100 9.16 -4.16 -24.59
CA LEU A 100 7.84 -4.51 -25.11
C LEU A 100 7.32 -3.59 -26.23
N LYS A 101 7.95 -2.42 -26.40
CA LYS A 101 7.67 -1.49 -27.51
C LYS A 101 8.26 -2.00 -28.81
#